data_AF-I8ACC1-F1
#
_entry.id   AF-I8ACC1-F1
#
_cell.length_a   1.000
_cell.length_b   1.000
_cell.length_c   1.000
_cell.angle_alpha   90.00
_cell.angle_beta   90.00
_cell.angle_gamma   90.00
#
_symmetry.space_group_name_H-M   'P 1'
#
loop_
_entity.id
_entity.type
_entity.pdbx_description
1 polymer ?
#
loop_
_entity_poly.entity_id
_entity_poly.type
_entity_poly.pdbx_seq_one_letter_code
_entity_poly.pdbx_strand_id
1 'polypeptide(L)'
;MPHMKDWNVPILLGTNTDEGTSFGTTGTDTDEECIEQLISSKRWVLNREQATKLLTFYPNDPALGCPYGWGNTTWPNLGLMYKRYESMAGDLTMVGPRRLLAQNMVKYRNEVYSYRWDVPALNTSSTIGVGHFAEIPFVFANPVQNITALGGDPARLELGNLAARMWTSFVVDLDPNGHNGMCLIIIEKLDIGRNLTYTVANIPQWPQYSQETSNFVFRLPKDGSYIETDTYRANGIDYINSIPR
;
A
#
# COMPACT_ATOMS: atom_id res chain seq x y z
N MET A 1 -3.53 20.61 -17.91
CA MET A 1 -3.66 19.51 -18.90
C MET A 1 -5.11 19.46 -19.35
N PRO A 2 -5.42 19.67 -20.64
CA PRO A 2 -6.80 19.83 -21.13
C PRO A 2 -7.67 18.55 -21.07
N HIS A 3 -7.06 17.37 -20.90
CA HIS A 3 -7.74 16.09 -21.04
C HIS A 3 -8.17 15.42 -19.72
N MET A 4 -7.83 15.95 -18.54
CA MET A 4 -8.24 15.33 -17.25
C MET A 4 -9.76 15.37 -17.02
N LYS A 5 -10.49 16.26 -17.70
CA LYS A 5 -11.96 16.33 -17.63
C LYS A 5 -12.66 15.07 -18.17
N ASP A 6 -11.97 14.28 -19.01
CA ASP A 6 -12.54 13.08 -19.64
C ASP A 6 -12.31 11.81 -18.80
N TRP A 7 -11.51 11.89 -17.73
CA TRP A 7 -11.18 10.77 -16.84
C TRP A 7 -12.16 10.70 -15.66
N ASN A 8 -13.46 10.58 -15.95
CA ASN A 8 -14.50 10.45 -14.93
C ASN A 8 -14.73 8.98 -14.56
N VAL A 9 -13.75 8.33 -13.94
CA VAL A 9 -13.80 6.89 -13.57
C VAL A 9 -13.59 6.74 -12.06
N PRO A 10 -14.31 5.85 -11.35
CA PRO A 10 -14.03 5.54 -9.95
C PRO A 10 -12.64 4.92 -9.82
N ILE A 11 -11.94 5.19 -8.72
CA ILE A 11 -10.60 4.64 -8.52
C ILE A 11 -10.51 4.00 -7.14
N LEU A 12 -10.03 2.76 -7.13
CA LEU A 12 -9.48 2.11 -5.95
C LEU A 12 -7.98 1.96 -6.20
N LEU A 13 -7.17 2.57 -5.34
CA LEU A 13 -5.70 2.56 -5.46
C LEU A 13 -5.04 2.36 -4.09
N GLY A 14 -3.80 1.91 -4.07
CA GLY A 14 -3.08 1.74 -2.81
C GLY A 14 -1.61 1.41 -3.00
N THR A 15 -0.94 1.20 -1.87
CA THR A 15 0.48 0.84 -1.78
C THR A 15 0.72 -0.09 -0.60
N ASN A 16 1.81 -0.83 -0.64
CA ASN A 16 2.27 -1.60 0.51
C ASN A 16 3.02 -0.70 1.50
N THR A 17 3.12 -1.09 2.77
CA THR A 17 3.77 -0.24 3.80
C THR A 17 5.23 0.06 3.46
N ASP A 18 5.96 -0.93 2.97
CA ASP A 18 7.42 -0.89 2.81
C ASP A 18 7.84 -1.04 1.34
N GLU A 19 7.11 -0.41 0.39
CA GLU A 19 7.42 -0.41 -1.06
C GLU A 19 8.90 -0.15 -1.36
N GLY A 20 9.50 0.73 -0.56
CA GLY A 20 10.92 1.05 -0.57
C GLY A 20 11.78 -0.19 -0.72
N THR A 21 11.64 -1.15 0.19
CA THR A 21 12.41 -2.40 0.25
C THR A 21 12.50 -3.19 -1.06
N SER A 22 11.59 -2.94 -2.01
CA SER A 22 11.56 -3.56 -3.33
C SER A 22 12.09 -2.67 -4.46
N PHE A 23 12.09 -1.35 -4.30
CA PHE A 23 12.45 -0.37 -5.32
C PHE A 23 13.74 0.39 -5.03
N GLY A 24 14.19 0.42 -3.78
CA GLY A 24 15.44 1.04 -3.39
C GLY A 24 16.65 0.16 -3.69
N THR A 25 17.75 0.47 -3.02
CA THR A 25 19.04 -0.19 -3.21
C THR A 25 19.68 -0.39 -1.85
N THR A 26 20.52 -1.42 -1.78
CA THR A 26 21.36 -1.69 -0.62
C THR A 26 22.76 -1.09 -0.82
N GLY A 27 23.56 -1.04 0.24
CA GLY A 27 24.97 -0.63 0.20
C GLY A 27 25.20 0.88 0.28
N THR A 28 24.20 1.66 0.67
CA THR A 28 24.38 3.08 1.00
C THR A 28 24.70 3.23 2.48
N ASP A 29 25.87 3.77 2.82
CA ASP A 29 26.33 4.00 4.19
C ASP A 29 26.36 5.48 4.58
N THR A 30 26.35 6.38 3.58
CA THR A 30 26.46 7.83 3.78
C THR A 30 25.39 8.63 3.02
N ASP A 31 25.19 9.89 3.41
CA ASP A 31 24.29 10.83 2.72
C ASP A 31 24.74 11.05 1.26
N GLU A 32 26.04 11.10 1.02
CA GLU A 32 26.63 11.26 -0.30
C GLU A 32 26.31 10.05 -1.20
N GLU A 33 26.46 8.82 -0.69
CA GLU A 33 26.08 7.62 -1.43
C GLU A 33 24.57 7.54 -1.68
N CYS A 34 23.74 8.00 -0.74
CA CYS A 34 22.31 8.13 -0.98
C CYS A 34 22.01 9.06 -2.15
N ILE A 35 22.69 10.22 -2.22
CA ILE A 35 22.52 11.19 -3.31
C ILE A 35 22.95 10.58 -4.64
N GLU A 36 24.10 9.89 -4.70
CA GLU A 36 24.59 9.23 -5.92
C GLU A 36 23.61 8.16 -6.43
N GLN A 37 23.03 7.37 -5.53
CA GLN A 37 22.02 6.38 -5.89
C GLN A 37 20.69 7.03 -6.34
N LEU A 38 20.28 8.13 -5.70
CA LEU A 38 19.07 8.85 -6.08
C LEU A 38 19.15 9.47 -7.48
N ILE A 39 20.31 10.01 -7.88
CA ILE A 39 20.48 10.65 -9.20
C ILE A 39 20.80 9.66 -10.33
N SER A 40 21.20 8.43 -10.01
CA SER A 40 21.54 7.38 -11.00
C SER A 40 20.41 6.39 -11.27
N SER A 41 19.27 6.53 -10.57
CA SER A 41 18.11 5.65 -10.74
C SER A 41 17.51 5.73 -12.14
N LYS A 42 16.98 4.60 -12.62
CA LYS A 42 16.18 4.51 -13.85
C LYS A 42 14.67 4.56 -13.60
N ARG A 43 14.23 4.64 -12.33
CA ARG A 43 12.82 4.62 -11.91
C ARG A 43 12.24 6.01 -11.67
N TRP A 44 13.10 6.97 -11.42
CA TRP A 44 12.79 8.37 -11.20
C TRP A 44 13.94 9.22 -11.75
N VAL A 45 13.70 10.52 -11.91
CA VAL A 45 14.72 11.46 -12.37
C VAL A 45 14.86 12.55 -11.33
N LEU A 46 16.03 12.62 -10.70
CA LEU A 46 16.40 13.66 -9.77
C LEU A 46 17.76 14.23 -10.19
N ASN A 47 17.89 15.55 -10.17
CA ASN A 47 19.22 16.17 -10.18
C ASN A 47 19.80 16.18 -8.75
N ARG A 48 21.09 16.55 -8.64
CA ARG A 48 21.78 16.56 -7.34
C ARG A 48 21.12 17.48 -6.32
N GLU A 49 20.75 18.69 -6.71
CA GLU A 49 20.09 19.65 -5.82
C GLU A 49 18.78 19.07 -5.27
N GLN A 50 18.00 18.40 -6.13
CA GLN A 50 16.75 17.77 -5.74
C GLN A 50 16.96 16.58 -4.79
N ALA A 51 17.94 15.73 -5.07
CA ALA A 51 18.29 14.61 -4.20
C ALA A 51 18.78 15.11 -2.83
N THR A 52 19.69 16.08 -2.79
CA THR A 52 20.17 16.69 -1.54
C THR A 52 19.03 17.33 -0.75
N LYS A 53 18.12 18.03 -1.43
CA LYS A 53 16.95 18.61 -0.76
C LYS A 53 16.01 17.53 -0.23
N LEU A 54 15.78 16.45 -0.98
CA LEU A 54 14.95 15.33 -0.57
C LEU A 54 15.45 14.73 0.75
N LEU A 55 16.75 14.48 0.87
CA LEU A 55 17.37 13.94 2.08
C LEU A 55 17.02 14.74 3.34
N THR A 56 16.81 16.05 3.25
CA THR A 56 16.47 16.90 4.41
C THR A 56 15.10 16.58 5.02
N PHE A 57 14.21 15.92 4.29
CA PHE A 57 12.88 15.52 4.78
C PHE A 57 12.86 14.14 5.44
N TYR A 58 13.92 13.35 5.27
CA TYR A 58 14.04 11.99 5.79
C TYR A 58 15.22 11.96 6.77
N PRO A 59 14.99 11.97 8.09
CA PRO A 59 16.09 11.96 9.05
C PRO A 59 16.85 10.62 9.03
N ASN A 60 18.14 10.68 9.36
CA ASN A 60 18.92 9.47 9.69
C ASN A 60 18.58 8.98 11.11
N ASP A 61 17.32 8.60 11.30
CA ASP A 61 16.81 7.96 12.51
C ASP A 61 16.20 6.61 12.10
N PRO A 62 16.82 5.48 12.49
CA PRO A 62 16.30 4.15 12.18
C PRO A 62 14.84 3.95 12.61
N ALA A 63 14.37 4.57 13.69
CA ALA A 63 12.99 4.42 14.14
C ALA A 63 11.95 4.99 13.15
N LEU A 64 12.37 5.91 12.28
CA LEU A 64 11.51 6.59 11.32
C LEU A 64 11.63 6.04 9.89
N GLY A 65 12.60 5.15 9.63
CA GLY A 65 12.89 4.62 8.31
C GLY A 65 12.14 3.32 7.96
N CYS A 66 12.05 3.04 6.66
CA CYS A 66 11.49 1.83 6.05
C CYS A 66 12.51 0.67 6.12
N PRO A 67 12.18 -0.57 6.51
CA PRO A 67 10.87 -1.05 6.93
C PRO A 67 10.36 -0.37 8.19
N TYR A 68 9.14 0.16 8.13
CA TYR A 68 8.53 0.93 9.21
C TYR A 68 8.09 0.02 10.36
N GLY A 69 8.00 0.57 11.58
CA GLY A 69 7.54 -0.17 12.77
C GLY A 69 8.59 -1.08 13.44
N TRP A 70 9.83 -1.08 12.94
CA TRP A 70 10.94 -1.86 13.51
C TRP A 70 11.78 -1.11 14.57
N GLY A 71 11.38 0.11 14.94
CA GLY A 71 12.15 0.94 15.87
C GLY A 71 13.62 1.07 15.45
N ASN A 72 14.53 0.92 16.41
CA ASN A 72 15.97 1.06 16.19
C ASN A 72 16.65 -0.17 15.55
N THR A 73 15.90 -1.20 15.18
CA THR A 73 16.48 -2.34 14.45
C THR A 73 16.98 -1.90 13.07
N THR A 74 18.23 -2.26 12.78
CA THR A 74 18.92 -1.99 11.50
C THR A 74 19.52 -3.28 10.93
N TRP A 75 19.88 -3.23 9.65
CA TRP A 75 20.55 -4.31 8.94
C TRP A 75 21.83 -3.77 8.28
N PRO A 76 22.95 -3.64 9.02
CA PRO A 76 24.16 -3.03 8.50
C PRO A 76 24.69 -3.68 7.21
N ASN A 77 24.46 -4.98 7.00
CA ASN A 77 24.80 -5.67 5.75
C ASN A 77 24.03 -5.18 4.51
N LEU A 78 22.94 -4.43 4.70
CA LEU A 78 22.18 -3.76 3.65
C LEU A 78 22.58 -2.28 3.48
N GLY A 79 23.47 -1.76 4.32
CA GLY A 79 23.92 -0.38 4.35
C GLY A 79 23.44 0.38 5.60
N LEU A 80 24.26 1.27 6.14
CA LEU A 80 23.94 2.08 7.32
C LEU A 80 22.78 3.05 7.07
N MET A 81 22.61 3.51 5.84
CA MET A 81 21.50 4.38 5.42
C MET A 81 20.32 3.61 4.84
N TYR A 82 20.37 2.27 4.83
CA TYR A 82 19.33 1.41 4.23
C TYR A 82 17.93 1.90 4.56
N LYS A 83 17.61 2.06 5.86
CA LYS A 83 16.23 2.41 6.23
C LYS A 83 15.77 3.77 5.74
N ARG A 84 16.68 4.74 5.71
CA ARG A 84 16.43 6.09 5.23
C ARG A 84 16.26 6.10 3.71
N TYR A 85 17.13 5.38 3.01
CA TYR A 85 17.09 5.26 1.56
C TYR A 85 15.80 4.59 1.09
N GLU A 86 15.40 3.48 1.72
CA GLU A 86 14.17 2.78 1.37
C GLU A 86 12.93 3.65 1.57
N SER A 87 12.90 4.52 2.58
CA SER A 87 11.80 5.48 2.75
C SER A 87 11.69 6.42 1.55
N MET A 88 12.81 6.98 1.08
CA MET A 88 12.83 7.88 -0.08
C MET A 88 12.45 7.14 -1.37
N ALA A 89 13.01 5.96 -1.60
CA ALA A 89 12.75 5.17 -2.81
C ALA A 89 11.28 4.73 -2.91
N GLY A 90 10.68 4.28 -1.80
CA GLY A 90 9.27 3.90 -1.75
C GLY A 90 8.33 5.08 -1.97
N ASP A 91 8.67 6.25 -1.41
CA ASP A 91 7.88 7.46 -1.59
C ASP A 91 7.98 8.01 -3.02
N LEU A 92 9.17 7.97 -3.64
CA LEU A 92 9.37 8.39 -5.04
C LEU A 92 8.58 7.53 -6.02
N THR A 93 8.59 6.22 -5.80
CA THR A 93 8.13 5.22 -6.77
C THR A 93 6.63 4.96 -6.66
N MET A 94 6.11 4.83 -5.44
CA MET A 94 4.76 4.30 -5.21
C MET A 94 3.89 5.26 -4.40
N VAL A 95 4.32 5.64 -3.20
CA VAL A 95 3.47 6.35 -2.23
C VAL A 95 3.14 7.78 -2.68
N GLY A 96 4.15 8.54 -3.11
CA GLY A 96 3.97 9.92 -3.59
C GLY A 96 3.03 9.98 -4.79
N PRO A 97 3.27 9.19 -5.86
CA PRO A 97 2.37 9.08 -6.99
C PRO A 97 0.94 8.64 -6.62
N ARG A 98 0.77 7.66 -5.72
CA ARG A 98 -0.55 7.24 -5.23
C ARG A 98 -1.28 8.42 -4.58
N ARG A 99 -0.63 9.12 -3.63
CA ARG A 99 -1.23 10.27 -2.94
C ARG A 99 -1.61 11.39 -3.91
N LEU A 100 -0.71 11.72 -4.84
CA LEU A 100 -0.95 12.74 -5.86
C LEU A 100 -2.12 12.38 -6.78
N LEU A 101 -2.21 11.12 -7.19
CA LEU A 101 -3.31 10.63 -8.02
C LEU A 101 -4.63 10.74 -7.27
N ALA A 102 -4.72 10.24 -6.03
CA ALA A 102 -5.92 10.34 -5.20
C ALA A 102 -6.38 11.81 -5.03
N GLN A 103 -5.49 12.69 -4.59
CA GLN A 103 -5.78 14.12 -4.36
C GLN A 103 -6.22 14.87 -5.63
N ASN A 104 -5.76 14.46 -6.80
CA ASN A 104 -6.20 15.06 -8.05
C ASN A 104 -7.53 14.49 -8.54
N MET A 105 -7.75 13.18 -8.39
CA MET A 105 -8.95 12.51 -8.88
C MET A 105 -10.20 12.87 -8.08
N VAL A 106 -10.06 13.15 -6.78
CA VAL A 106 -11.19 13.64 -5.96
C VAL A 106 -11.77 14.98 -6.43
N LYS A 107 -11.05 15.75 -7.25
CA LYS A 107 -11.54 17.01 -7.84
C LYS A 107 -12.56 16.78 -8.95
N TYR A 108 -12.63 15.56 -9.49
CA TYR A 108 -13.47 15.19 -10.62
C TYR A 108 -14.56 14.19 -10.25
N ARG A 109 -14.31 13.34 -9.24
CA ARG A 109 -15.23 12.27 -8.84
C ARG A 109 -15.11 11.95 -7.34
N ASN A 110 -16.22 11.53 -6.72
CA ASN A 110 -16.24 11.25 -5.28
C ASN A 110 -15.76 9.84 -4.95
N GLU A 111 -15.99 8.88 -5.85
CA GLU A 111 -15.68 7.45 -5.72
C GLU A 111 -14.17 7.17 -5.92
N VAL A 112 -13.36 7.75 -5.03
CA VAL A 112 -11.91 7.52 -4.94
C VAL A 112 -11.64 6.90 -3.58
N TYR A 113 -11.00 5.74 -3.55
CA TYR A 113 -10.71 4.95 -2.35
C TYR A 113 -9.22 4.61 -2.31
N SER A 114 -8.56 4.90 -1.20
CA SER A 114 -7.12 4.64 -1.03
C SER A 114 -6.90 3.57 0.04
N TYR A 115 -5.94 2.67 -0.16
CA TYR A 115 -5.51 1.71 0.87
C TYR A 115 -4.00 1.72 1.14
N ARG A 116 -3.65 1.23 2.33
CA ARG A 116 -2.30 0.78 2.64
C ARG A 116 -2.34 -0.70 3.05
N TRP A 117 -1.56 -1.52 2.38
CA TRP A 117 -1.44 -2.93 2.73
C TRP A 117 -0.30 -3.14 3.74
N ASP A 118 -0.63 -3.66 4.92
CA ASP A 118 0.31 -3.76 6.04
C ASP A 118 0.40 -5.18 6.59
N VAL A 119 0.46 -6.15 5.66
CA VAL A 119 0.59 -7.58 5.95
C VAL A 119 1.69 -8.17 5.06
N PRO A 120 2.75 -8.73 5.64
CA PRO A 120 3.86 -9.28 4.86
C PRO A 120 3.40 -10.48 4.01
N ALA A 121 4.10 -10.66 2.89
CA ALA A 121 4.01 -11.88 2.10
C ALA A 121 4.32 -13.11 2.98
N LEU A 122 3.83 -14.28 2.58
CA LEU A 122 4.09 -15.50 3.34
C LEU A 122 5.61 -15.74 3.44
N ASN A 123 6.05 -16.18 4.62
CA ASN A 123 7.45 -16.28 5.06
C ASN A 123 8.26 -17.38 4.32
N THR A 124 8.35 -17.27 2.99
CA THR A 124 9.16 -18.10 2.11
C THR A 124 10.32 -17.31 1.48
N SER A 125 10.47 -16.03 1.83
CA SER A 125 11.51 -15.14 1.30
C SER A 125 12.31 -14.49 2.43
N SER A 126 13.56 -14.12 2.16
CA SER A 126 14.41 -13.29 3.01
C SER A 126 13.97 -11.81 3.06
N THR A 127 12.73 -11.53 2.63
CA THR A 127 12.21 -10.17 2.47
C THR A 127 11.81 -9.60 3.82
N ILE A 128 12.35 -8.43 4.14
CA ILE A 128 12.09 -7.71 5.38
C ILE A 128 10.99 -6.68 5.11
N GLY A 129 9.98 -6.62 5.96
CA GLY A 129 8.86 -5.67 5.83
C GLY A 129 7.75 -6.15 4.90
N VAL A 130 6.88 -5.21 4.52
CA VAL A 130 5.73 -5.38 3.63
C VAL A 130 6.05 -4.76 2.27
N GLY A 131 6.91 -5.45 1.52
CA GLY A 131 7.38 -5.01 0.21
C GLY A 131 6.34 -5.12 -0.90
N HIS A 132 6.74 -4.76 -2.12
CA HIS A 132 5.90 -4.77 -3.31
C HIS A 132 5.29 -6.15 -3.59
N PHE A 133 4.04 -6.20 -4.07
CA PHE A 133 3.24 -7.40 -4.32
C PHE A 133 2.82 -8.26 -3.10
N ALA A 134 3.05 -7.82 -1.87
CA ALA A 134 2.66 -8.58 -0.67
C ALA A 134 1.14 -8.82 -0.54
N GLU A 135 0.32 -7.96 -1.15
CA GLU A 135 -1.14 -7.96 -1.14
C GLU A 135 -1.76 -8.90 -2.17
N ILE A 136 -1.06 -9.13 -3.30
CA ILE A 136 -1.56 -9.90 -4.44
C ILE A 136 -2.23 -11.23 -4.03
N PRO A 137 -1.61 -12.10 -3.21
CA PRO A 137 -2.25 -13.35 -2.84
C PRO A 137 -3.61 -13.20 -2.14
N PHE A 138 -3.81 -12.10 -1.42
CA PHE A 138 -5.02 -11.79 -0.69
C PHE A 138 -6.09 -11.21 -1.61
N VAL A 139 -5.72 -10.29 -2.50
CA VAL A 139 -6.64 -9.66 -3.45
C VAL A 139 -7.30 -10.72 -4.34
N PHE A 140 -6.53 -11.71 -4.81
CA PHE A 140 -7.07 -12.82 -5.61
C PHE A 140 -7.79 -13.89 -4.78
N ALA A 141 -7.62 -13.90 -3.45
CA ALA A 141 -8.12 -14.92 -2.52
C ALA A 141 -7.93 -16.37 -3.03
N ASN A 142 -6.82 -16.63 -3.74
CA ASN A 142 -6.56 -17.90 -4.39
C ASN A 142 -5.63 -18.77 -3.53
N PRO A 143 -6.12 -19.85 -2.89
CA PRO A 143 -5.29 -20.68 -2.03
C PRO A 143 -4.34 -21.62 -2.81
N VAL A 144 -4.50 -21.75 -4.14
CA VAL A 144 -3.74 -22.71 -4.97
C VAL A 144 -2.74 -22.04 -5.92
N GLN A 145 -2.34 -20.80 -5.65
CA GLN A 145 -1.38 -20.07 -6.50
C GLN A 145 0.07 -20.54 -6.30
N ASN A 146 0.80 -20.69 -7.41
CA ASN A 146 2.20 -21.14 -7.43
C ASN A 146 3.22 -20.01 -7.25
N ILE A 147 2.79 -18.74 -7.36
CA ILE A 147 3.63 -17.54 -7.22
C ILE A 147 3.01 -16.73 -6.09
N THR A 148 3.80 -16.42 -5.06
CA THR A 148 3.40 -15.70 -3.85
C THR A 148 2.22 -16.38 -3.14
N ALA A 149 2.46 -17.43 -2.37
CA ALA A 149 1.39 -18.19 -1.72
C ALA A 149 0.64 -17.37 -0.66
N LEU A 150 -0.69 -17.50 -0.64
CA LEU A 150 -1.53 -16.98 0.45
C LEU A 150 -1.23 -17.70 1.78
N GLY A 151 -0.93 -19.00 1.71
CA GLY A 151 -0.73 -19.87 2.85
C GLY A 151 -2.03 -20.48 3.37
N GLY A 152 -1.90 -21.38 4.36
CA GLY A 152 -3.04 -22.07 4.99
C GLY A 152 -3.48 -21.49 6.34
N ASP A 153 -2.88 -20.39 6.79
CA ASP A 153 -3.24 -19.72 8.04
C ASP A 153 -4.69 -19.19 7.94
N PRO A 154 -5.61 -19.61 8.83
CA PRO A 154 -7.00 -19.14 8.82
C PRO A 154 -7.13 -17.62 8.84
N ALA A 155 -6.29 -16.89 9.57
CA ALA A 155 -6.36 -15.43 9.63
C ALA A 155 -6.03 -14.78 8.27
N ARG A 156 -5.09 -15.39 7.52
CA ARG A 156 -4.74 -14.94 6.16
C ARG A 156 -5.85 -15.25 5.16
N LEU A 157 -6.47 -16.43 5.27
CA LEU A 157 -7.61 -16.81 4.44
C LEU A 157 -8.81 -15.89 4.68
N GLU A 158 -9.09 -15.55 5.94
CA GLU A 158 -10.16 -14.61 6.30
C GLU A 158 -9.89 -13.20 5.77
N LEU A 159 -8.66 -12.69 5.91
CA LEU A 159 -8.28 -11.40 5.33
C LEU A 159 -8.34 -11.41 3.80
N GLY A 160 -7.90 -12.51 3.16
CA GLY A 160 -8.00 -12.69 1.72
C GLY A 160 -9.45 -12.64 1.23
N ASN A 161 -10.35 -13.35 1.93
CA ASN A 161 -11.78 -13.28 1.66
C ASN A 161 -12.34 -11.85 1.82
N LEU A 162 -11.95 -11.14 2.89
CA LEU A 162 -12.35 -9.73 3.07
C LEU A 162 -11.88 -8.84 1.90
N ALA A 163 -10.60 -8.92 1.53
CA ALA A 163 -10.04 -8.14 0.43
C ALA A 163 -10.75 -8.45 -0.89
N ALA A 164 -10.90 -9.74 -1.25
CA ALA A 164 -11.61 -10.13 -2.47
C ALA A 164 -13.06 -9.62 -2.50
N ARG A 165 -13.77 -9.64 -1.37
CA ARG A 165 -15.13 -9.08 -1.28
C ARG A 165 -15.17 -7.56 -1.46
N MET A 166 -14.24 -6.83 -0.87
CA MET A 166 -14.14 -5.37 -1.04
C MET A 166 -13.82 -5.00 -2.49
N TRP A 167 -12.87 -5.70 -3.12
CA TRP A 167 -12.54 -5.48 -4.53
C TRP A 167 -13.72 -5.85 -5.44
N THR A 168 -14.38 -6.98 -5.20
CA THR A 168 -15.56 -7.39 -5.97
C THR A 168 -16.71 -6.38 -5.83
N SER A 169 -16.95 -5.89 -4.61
CA SER A 169 -17.94 -4.84 -4.33
C SER A 169 -17.63 -3.57 -5.11
N PHE A 170 -16.36 -3.14 -5.15
CA PHE A 170 -15.98 -1.98 -5.94
C PHE A 170 -16.16 -2.19 -7.44
N VAL A 171 -15.88 -3.39 -7.95
CA VAL A 171 -16.10 -3.72 -9.38
C VAL A 171 -17.59 -3.68 -9.75
N VAL A 172 -18.48 -4.14 -8.88
CA VAL A 172 -19.92 -4.23 -9.15
C VAL A 172 -20.65 -2.92 -8.87
N ASP A 173 -20.38 -2.31 -7.72
CA ASP A 173 -21.16 -1.21 -7.15
C ASP A 173 -20.39 0.11 -7.12
N LEU A 174 -19.12 0.13 -7.53
CA LEU A 174 -18.22 1.29 -7.46
C LEU A 174 -17.95 1.77 -6.02
N ASP A 175 -18.26 0.92 -5.03
CA ASP A 175 -18.08 1.13 -3.60
C ASP A 175 -17.52 -0.16 -2.95
N PRO A 176 -16.38 -0.13 -2.24
CA PRO A 176 -15.82 -1.32 -1.58
C PRO A 176 -16.58 -1.76 -0.31
N ASN A 177 -17.63 -1.04 0.12
CA ASN A 177 -18.32 -1.29 1.39
C ASN A 177 -19.43 -2.37 1.36
N GLY A 178 -19.71 -2.98 0.19
CA GLY A 178 -20.62 -4.13 0.05
C GLY A 178 -20.07 -5.45 0.60
N HIS A 179 -18.90 -5.43 1.24
CA HIS A 179 -18.27 -6.58 1.90
C HIS A 179 -19.05 -7.16 3.10
N ASN A 180 -20.20 -6.59 3.47
CA ASN A 180 -21.10 -7.14 4.49
C ASN A 180 -22.33 -7.85 3.89
N GLY A 181 -22.48 -7.84 2.57
CA GLY A 181 -23.63 -8.44 1.87
C GLY A 181 -23.71 -9.96 2.00
N MET A 182 -24.93 -10.50 2.02
CA MET A 182 -25.18 -11.94 2.10
C MET A 182 -24.59 -12.66 0.88
N CYS A 183 -23.64 -13.57 1.10
CA CYS A 183 -23.23 -14.53 0.08
C CYS A 183 -24.28 -15.64 0.04
N LEU A 184 -25.09 -15.69 -1.01
CA LEU A 184 -25.91 -16.87 -1.31
C LEU A 184 -24.97 -17.97 -1.81
N ILE A 185 -24.46 -18.78 -0.89
CA ILE A 185 -23.77 -20.01 -1.29
C ILE A 185 -24.84 -20.99 -1.77
N ILE A 186 -25.04 -21.09 -3.07
CA ILE A 186 -25.76 -22.22 -3.67
C ILE A 186 -24.80 -23.41 -3.65
N ILE A 187 -24.81 -24.19 -2.57
CA ILE A 187 -24.15 -25.50 -2.57
C ILE A 187 -25.07 -26.44 -3.36
N GLU A 188 -24.84 -26.60 -4.67
CA GLU A 188 -25.64 -27.47 -5.54
C GLU A 188 -25.66 -28.96 -5.11
N LYS A 189 -24.90 -29.35 -4.08
CA LYS A 189 -24.79 -30.75 -3.61
C LYS A 189 -25.25 -31.01 -2.17
N LEU A 190 -25.81 -30.02 -1.49
CA LEU A 190 -26.46 -30.22 -0.19
C LEU A 190 -27.81 -29.50 -0.24
N ASP A 191 -28.88 -30.28 -0.16
CA ASP A 191 -30.30 -29.87 -0.18
C ASP A 191 -30.70 -29.12 1.12
N ILE A 192 -29.84 -28.18 1.54
CA ILE A 192 -30.00 -27.35 2.72
C ILE A 192 -29.57 -25.95 2.31
N GLY A 193 -30.51 -25.16 1.82
CA GLY A 193 -30.35 -23.71 1.66
C GLY A 193 -30.09 -23.07 3.03
N ARG A 194 -28.82 -23.04 3.44
CA ARG A 194 -28.40 -22.24 4.59
C ARG A 194 -28.12 -20.83 4.10
N ASN A 195 -28.99 -19.89 4.49
CA ASN A 195 -28.65 -18.47 4.51
C ASN A 195 -27.49 -18.28 5.50
N LEU A 196 -26.25 -18.42 5.03
CA LEU A 196 -25.07 -18.04 5.80
C LEU A 196 -24.90 -16.52 5.62
N THR A 197 -25.49 -15.75 6.53
CA THR A 197 -25.10 -14.34 6.72
C THR A 197 -23.66 -14.30 7.25
N TYR A 198 -22.70 -14.20 6.34
CA TYR A 198 -21.33 -13.78 6.66
C TYR A 198 -21.30 -12.27 6.85
N THR A 199 -21.89 -11.79 7.94
CA THR A 199 -21.67 -10.42 8.39
C THR A 199 -20.25 -10.33 8.89
N VAL A 200 -19.38 -9.55 8.24
CA VAL A 200 -18.03 -9.32 8.74
C VAL A 200 -18.13 -8.26 9.82
N ALA A 201 -18.52 -8.68 11.03
CA ALA A 201 -18.60 -7.76 12.16
C ALA A 201 -17.23 -7.08 12.39
N ASN A 202 -17.28 -5.82 12.83
CA ASN A 202 -16.13 -5.01 13.25
C ASN A 202 -15.10 -4.64 12.15
N ILE A 203 -15.54 -4.53 10.89
CA ILE A 203 -14.71 -3.94 9.83
C ILE A 203 -15.10 -2.46 9.65
N PRO A 204 -14.14 -1.51 9.68
CA PRO A 204 -14.46 -0.12 9.45
C PRO A 204 -15.01 0.09 8.04
N GLN A 205 -15.84 1.13 7.86
CA GLN A 205 -16.20 1.57 6.52
C GLN A 205 -14.97 2.15 5.84
N TRP A 206 -14.76 1.80 4.57
CA TRP A 206 -13.70 2.37 3.74
C TRP A 206 -14.19 3.73 3.22
N PRO A 207 -13.66 4.84 3.74
CA PRO A 207 -14.13 6.18 3.39
C PRO A 207 -13.73 6.54 1.96
N GLN A 208 -14.56 7.36 1.33
CA GLN A 208 -14.16 8.07 0.12
C GLN A 208 -13.08 9.09 0.46
N TYR A 209 -12.00 9.09 -0.31
CA TYR A 209 -10.86 10.00 -0.14
C TYR A 209 -11.27 11.47 -0.29
N SER A 210 -12.38 11.75 -0.99
CA SER A 210 -12.96 13.08 -1.16
C SER A 210 -13.63 13.63 0.11
N GLN A 211 -14.09 12.74 0.99
CA GLN A 211 -14.72 13.09 2.27
C GLN A 211 -13.69 13.14 3.40
N GLU A 212 -12.77 12.17 3.40
CA GLU A 212 -11.70 12.07 4.38
C GLU A 212 -10.43 11.58 3.69
N THR A 213 -9.38 12.41 3.64
CA THR A 213 -8.09 12.06 3.04
C THR A 213 -7.39 10.98 3.88
N SER A 214 -7.70 9.73 3.59
CA SER A 214 -7.40 8.59 4.44
C SER A 214 -7.14 7.33 3.63
N ASN A 215 -6.46 6.35 4.24
CA ASN A 215 -6.32 5.01 3.71
C ASN A 215 -7.11 4.03 4.58
N PHE A 216 -7.72 3.03 3.95
CA PHE A 216 -8.05 1.78 4.63
C PHE A 216 -6.77 0.95 4.80
N VAL A 217 -6.40 0.63 6.03
CA VAL A 217 -5.21 -0.15 6.34
C VAL A 217 -5.60 -1.60 6.56
N PHE A 218 -5.14 -2.49 5.68
CA PHE A 218 -5.33 -3.93 5.83
C PHE A 218 -4.32 -4.50 6.84
N ARG A 219 -4.82 -5.22 7.85
CA ARG A 219 -4.02 -5.87 8.90
C ARG A 219 -4.47 -7.29 9.17
N LEU A 220 -3.57 -8.05 9.80
CA LEU A 220 -3.87 -9.35 10.40
C LEU A 220 -3.97 -9.21 11.93
N PRO A 221 -4.98 -9.83 12.58
CA PRO A 221 -6.18 -10.41 11.97
C PRO A 221 -7.05 -9.34 11.29
N LYS A 222 -8.04 -9.74 10.47
CA LYS A 222 -8.81 -8.81 9.60
C LYS A 222 -9.51 -7.68 10.35
N ASP A 223 -9.94 -7.92 11.59
CA ASP A 223 -10.57 -6.98 12.52
C ASP A 223 -9.57 -6.01 13.17
N GLY A 224 -8.27 -6.23 12.97
CA GLY A 224 -7.23 -5.24 13.22
C GLY A 224 -7.07 -4.20 12.11
N SER A 225 -7.85 -4.29 11.03
CA SER A 225 -7.85 -3.28 9.95
C SER A 225 -8.50 -1.97 10.44
N TYR A 226 -7.97 -0.83 10.02
CA TYR A 226 -8.37 0.49 10.53
C TYR A 226 -8.28 1.57 9.46
N ILE A 227 -8.83 2.76 9.74
CA ILE A 227 -8.68 3.94 8.91
C ILE A 227 -7.52 4.79 9.44
N GLU A 228 -6.60 5.17 8.56
CA GLU A 228 -5.53 6.11 8.88
C GLU A 228 -5.67 7.38 8.05
N THR A 229 -5.36 8.53 8.64
CA THR A 229 -5.21 9.77 7.86
C THR A 229 -3.98 9.66 6.96
N ASP A 230 -4.11 10.04 5.69
CA ASP A 230 -3.03 9.94 4.70
C ASP A 230 -2.06 11.14 4.78
N THR A 231 -1.46 11.37 5.96
CA THR A 231 -0.59 12.52 6.27
C THR A 231 0.85 12.15 6.62
N TYR A 232 1.18 10.85 6.66
CA TYR A 232 2.54 10.42 6.96
C TYR A 232 3.54 10.97 5.94
N ARG A 233 4.71 11.41 6.42
CA ARG A 233 5.81 11.97 5.63
C ARG A 233 5.40 13.10 4.67
N ALA A 234 4.39 13.89 5.04
CA ALA A 234 3.78 14.92 4.19
C ALA A 234 4.82 15.81 3.49
N ASN A 235 5.73 16.45 4.23
CA ASN A 235 6.71 17.39 3.64
C ASN A 235 7.61 16.73 2.58
N GLY A 236 8.07 15.49 2.81
CA GLY A 236 8.90 14.77 1.85
C GLY A 236 8.13 14.38 0.59
N ILE A 237 6.90 13.88 0.76
CA ILE A 237 6.01 13.50 -0.34
C ILE A 237 5.55 14.72 -1.13
N ASP A 238 5.22 15.83 -0.47
CA ASP A 238 4.85 17.09 -1.12
C ASP A 238 6.01 17.63 -1.95
N TYR A 239 7.23 17.55 -1.44
CA TYR A 239 8.42 17.90 -2.20
C TYR A 239 8.58 16.99 -3.42
N ILE A 240 8.49 15.66 -3.26
CA ILE A 240 8.53 14.69 -4.37
C ILE A 240 7.51 15.03 -5.46
N ASN A 241 6.28 15.34 -5.06
CA ASN A 241 5.18 15.64 -5.97
C ASN A 241 5.28 17.03 -6.62
N SER A 242 6.12 17.92 -6.08
CA SER A 242 6.42 19.22 -6.68
C SER A 242 7.46 19.15 -7.81
N ILE A 243 8.23 18.05 -7.89
CA ILE A 243 9.28 17.87 -8.89
C ILE A 243 8.64 17.59 -10.26
N PRO A 244 8.89 18.43 -11.29
CA PRO A 244 8.40 18.17 -12.64
C PRO A 244 8.95 16.85 -13.17
N ARG A 245 8.07 16.04 -13.79
CA ARG A 245 8.40 14.77 -14.43
C ARG A 245 8.16 14.84 -15.94
#